data_AF-G5E173-F1
#
_entry.id   AF-G5E173-F1
#
_cell.length_a   1.000
_cell.length_b   1.000
_cell.length_c   1.000
_cell.angle_alpha   90.00
_cell.angle_beta   90.00
_cell.angle_gamma   90.00
#
_symmetry.space_group_name_H-M   'P 1'
#
loop_
_entity.id
_entity.type
_entity.pdbx_description
1 polymer ?
#
loop_
_entity_poly.entity_id
_entity_poly.type
_entity_poly.pdbx_seq_one_letter_code
_entity_poly.pdbx_strand_id
1 'polypeptide(L)' 'RQSLLHAIHRFNTATTIMDETIMVPSMLRDITPVKEACEEHSNQVVEQKSLYDSYLLLKSLRHDLKWGTDQE' A
#
# COMPACT_ATOMS: atom_id res chain seq x y z
N ARG A 1 17.95 -7.97 12.23
CA ARG A 1 16.57 -7.43 12.10
C ARG A 1 16.20 -7.27 10.62
N GLN A 2 16.27 -8.34 9.83
CA GLN A 2 15.97 -8.33 8.39
C GLN A 2 15.30 -9.65 8.00
N SER A 3 14.39 -10.15 8.84
CA SER A 3 13.59 -11.32 8.49
C SER A 3 12.30 -10.89 7.81
N LEU A 4 11.77 -11.75 6.94
CA LEU A 4 10.47 -11.56 6.30
C LEU A 4 9.36 -11.32 7.33
N LEU A 5 9.36 -12.07 8.44
CA LEU A 5 8.40 -11.89 9.53
C LEU A 5 8.46 -10.48 10.13
N HIS A 6 9.67 -9.92 10.31
CA HIS A 6 9.82 -8.56 10.83
C HIS A 6 9.33 -7.50 9.81
N ALA A 7 9.52 -7.76 8.52
CA ALA A 7 8.99 -6.91 7.46
C ALA A 7 7.45 -6.94 7.42
N ILE A 8 6.83 -8.12 7.54
CA ILE A 8 5.37 -8.27 7.60
C ILE A 8 4.80 -7.58 8.84
N HIS A 9 5.45 -7.70 10.00
CA HIS A 9 5.03 -6.97 11.19
C HIS A 9 5.04 -5.45 10.96
N ARG A 10 6.14 -4.92 10.41
CA ARG A 10 6.25 -3.50 10.08
C ARG A 10 5.20 -3.06 9.06
N PHE A 11 4.95 -3.86 8.04
CA PHE A 11 3.91 -3.63 7.05
C PHE A 11 2.52 -3.56 7.70
N ASN A 12 2.19 -4.52 8.57
CA ASN A 12 0.93 -4.53 9.30
C ASN A 12 0.77 -3.28 10.17
N THR A 13 1.81 -2.91 10.94
CA THR A 13 1.79 -1.69 11.75
C THR A 13 1.58 -0.44 10.89
N ALA A 14 2.31 -0.31 9.78
CA ALA A 14 2.17 0.84 8.89
C ALA A 14 0.78 0.93 8.25
N THR A 15 0.22 -0.20 7.81
CA THR A 15 -1.10 -0.25 7.18
C THR A 15 -2.23 -0.02 8.19
N THR A 16 -2.05 -0.41 9.46
CA THR A 16 -2.97 -0.04 10.55
C THR A 16 -2.94 1.47 10.79
N ILE A 17 -1.75 2.07 10.92
CA ILE A 17 -1.61 3.53 11.08
C ILE A 17 -2.24 4.27 9.89
N MET A 18 -2.06 3.76 8.67
CA MET A 18 -2.68 4.30 7.47
C MET A 18 -4.22 4.32 7.59
N ASP A 19 -4.84 3.23 8.05
CA ASP A 19 -6.30 3.18 8.22
C ASP A 19 -6.81 4.07 9.36
N GLU A 20 -6.04 4.25 10.43
CA GLU A 20 -6.40 5.13 11.55
C GLU A 20 -6.29 6.61 11.18
N THR A 21 -5.40 6.95 10.24
CA THR A 21 -5.13 8.34 9.85
C THR A 21 -5.94 8.78 8.64
N ILE A 22 -6.30 7.87 7.74
CA ILE A 22 -7.10 8.17 6.54
C ILE A 22 -8.59 8.08 6.88
N MET A 23 -9.13 9.18 7.41
CA MET A 23 -10.54 9.27 7.83
C MET A 23 -11.54 9.30 6.68
N VAL A 24 -11.12 9.77 5.50
CA VAL A 24 -11.98 9.86 4.31
C VAL A 24 -11.21 9.33 3.10
N PRO A 25 -11.20 8.00 2.88
CA PRO A 25 -10.41 7.38 1.79
C PRO A 25 -10.76 7.90 0.40
N SER A 26 -12.00 8.36 0.18
CA SER A 26 -12.43 8.90 -1.12
C SER A 26 -11.66 10.15 -1.55
N MET A 27 -11.12 10.94 -0.61
CA MET A 27 -10.31 12.12 -0.93
C MET A 27 -8.99 11.76 -1.63
N LEU A 28 -8.54 10.50 -1.54
CA LEU A 28 -7.32 10.05 -2.20
C LEU A 28 -7.49 9.83 -3.70
N ARG A 29 -8.73 9.79 -4.22
CA ARG A 29 -9.00 9.59 -5.65
C ARG A 29 -8.51 10.78 -6.48
N ASP A 30 -8.61 11.97 -5.90
CA ASP A 30 -8.24 13.22 -6.56
C ASP A 30 -6.75 13.56 -6.40
N ILE A 31 -5.99 12.71 -5.68
CA ILE A 31 -4.56 12.91 -5.45
C ILE A 31 -3.77 12.03 -6.42
N THR A 32 -3.12 12.69 -7.38
CA THR A 32 -2.13 12.04 -8.24
C THR A 32 -0.83 11.88 -7.45
N PRO A 33 -0.27 10.65 -7.34
CA PRO A 33 1.01 10.46 -6.70
C PRO A 33 2.08 11.26 -7.46
N VAL A 34 2.74 12.18 -6.75
CA VAL A 34 3.87 12.91 -7.31
C VAL A 34 4.99 11.90 -7.54
N LYS A 35 5.44 11.77 -8.79
CA LYS A 35 6.74 11.15 -9.08
C LYS A 35 7.80 12.05 -8.47
N GLU A 36 8.15 11.83 -7.22
CA GLU A 36 9.39 12.37 -6.70
C GLU A 36 10.50 11.80 -7.58
N ALA A 37 11.34 12.69 -8.11
CA ALA A 37 12.44 12.38 -9.00
C ALA A 37 13.54 11.61 -8.23
N CYS A 38 13.25 10.38 -7.82
CA CYS A 38 14.29 9.42 -7.52
C CYS A 38 14.76 8.84 -8.85
N GLU A 39 15.98 9.23 -9.18
CA GLU A 39 16.76 8.79 -10.33
C GLU A 39 16.67 7.29 -10.53
N GLU A 40 16.47 6.93 -11.79
CA GLU A 40 16.79 5.66 -12.43
C GLU A 40 16.79 4.45 -11.50
N HIS A 41 15.75 3.63 -11.55
CA HIS A 41 15.82 2.20 -11.87
C HIS A 41 14.41 1.60 -11.78
N SER A 42 14.06 0.83 -12.81
CA SER A 42 12.91 -0.09 -12.93
C SER A 42 11.49 0.48 -13.07
N ASN A 43 11.07 0.52 -14.33
CA ASN A 43 9.76 0.12 -14.87
C ASN A 43 8.62 1.16 -14.83
N GLN A 44 8.27 1.56 -16.05
CA GLN A 44 7.19 2.46 -16.49
C GLN A 44 5.76 2.01 -16.14
N VAL A 45 5.53 1.21 -15.08
CA VAL A 45 4.23 0.53 -14.84
C VAL A 45 3.42 1.13 -13.67
N VAL A 46 3.89 2.21 -13.04
CA VAL A 46 3.00 3.06 -12.22
C VAL A 46 2.34 4.08 -13.15
N GLU A 47 1.52 3.57 -14.07
CA GLU A 47 0.64 4.34 -14.93
C GLU A 47 -0.44 4.96 -14.03
N GLN A 48 -0.10 6.10 -13.41
CA GLN A 48 -0.96 7.03 -12.66
C GLN A 48 -2.18 6.41 -11.96
N LYS A 49 -1.97 5.37 -11.14
CA LYS A 49 -2.99 4.93 -10.21
C LYS A 49 -3.13 5.99 -9.13
N SER A 50 -4.37 6.38 -8.82
CA SER A 50 -4.64 7.37 -7.77
C SER A 50 -4.06 6.87 -6.43
N LEU A 51 -3.83 7.77 -5.47
CA LEU A 51 -3.46 7.32 -4.12
C LEU A 51 -4.53 6.40 -3.51
N TYR A 52 -5.79 6.55 -3.92
CA TYR A 52 -6.87 5.64 -3.53
C TYR A 52 -6.63 4.21 -4.02
N ASP A 53 -6.15 4.02 -5.24
CA ASP A 53 -5.87 2.70 -5.78
C ASP A 53 -4.71 2.02 -5.04
N SER A 54 -3.69 2.81 -4.69
CA SER A 54 -2.58 2.35 -3.84
C SER A 54 -3.06 1.95 -2.45
N TYR A 55 -3.95 2.76 -1.85
CA TYR A 55 -4.59 2.46 -0.57
C TYR A 55 -5.37 1.13 -0.60
N LEU A 56 -6.17 0.91 -1.65
CA LEU A 56 -6.91 -0.35 -1.82
C LEU A 56 -5.98 -1.55 -1.99
N LEU A 57 -4.90 -1.42 -2.76
CA LEU A 57 -3.91 -2.48 -2.95
C LEU A 57 -3.26 -2.87 -1.61
N LEU A 58 -2.85 -1.89 -0.80
CA LEU A 58 -2.27 -2.14 0.52
C LEU A 58 -3.25 -2.83 1.46
N LYS A 59 -4.54 -2.48 1.39
CA LYS A 59 -5.59 -3.14 2.18
C LYS A 59 -5.82 -4.58 1.76
N SER A 60 -5.86 -4.85 0.45
CA SER A 60 -5.95 -6.22 -0.08
C SER A 60 -4.76 -7.04 0.37
N LEU A 61 -3.53 -6.51 0.22
CA LEU A 61 -2.33 -7.22 0.63
C LEU A 61 -2.32 -7.54 2.13
N ARG A 62 -2.74 -6.59 2.98
CA ARG A 62 -2.88 -6.85 4.42
C ARG A 62 -3.94 -7.91 4.73
N HIS A 63 -5.06 -7.89 4.00
CA HIS A 63 -6.09 -8.91 4.14
C HIS A 63 -5.50 -10.31 3.86
N ASP A 64 -4.84 -10.45 2.71
CA ASP A 64 -4.24 -11.71 2.27
C ASP A 64 -3.13 -12.20 3.22
N LEU A 65 -2.34 -11.27 3.79
CA LEU A 65 -1.31 -11.63 4.77
C LEU A 65 -1.86 -11.99 6.16
N LYS A 66 -3.01 -11.44 6.53
CA LYS A 66 -3.61 -11.65 7.86
C LYS A 66 -4.43 -12.94 7.91
N TRP A 67 -5.13 -13.24 6.83
CA TRP A 67 -6.09 -14.35 6.77
C TRP A 67 -5.69 -15.45 5.77
N GLY A 68 -4.69 -15.20 4.92
CA GLY A 68 -4.39 -16.06 3.77
C GLY A 68 -5.29 -15.71 2.59
N THR A 69 -5.01 -16.29 1.43
CA THR A 69 -5.99 -16.33 0.33
C THR A 69 -7.03 -17.36 0.73
N ASP A 70 -8.24 -16.94 1.09
CA ASP A 70 -9.41 -17.80 1.19
C ASP A 70 -9.74 -18.33 -0.22
N GLN A 71 -8.96 -19.30 -0.68
CA GLN A 71 -9.14 -19.98 -1.94
C GLN A 71 -9.70 -21.38 -1.60
N GLU A 72 -11.02 -21.44 -1.44
CA GLU A 72 -11.81 -22.68 -1.54
C GLU A 72 -12.13 -22.99 -3.01
#